data_AF-A0AAW6XZH3-F1
#
_entry.id   AF-A0AAW6XZH3-F1
#
_cell.length_a   1.000
_cell.length_b   1.000
_cell.length_c   1.000
_cell.angle_alpha   90.00
_cell.angle_beta   90.00
_cell.angle_gamma   90.00
#
_symmetry.space_group_name_H-M   'P 1'
#
loop_
_entity.id
_entity.type
_entity.pdbx_description
1 polymer ?
#
loop_
_entity_poly.entity_id
_entity_poly.type
_entity_poly.pdbx_seq_one_letter_code
_entity_poly.pdbx_strand_id
1 'polypeptide(L)'
;TSSSSPVLSGVYKLAEEKINDQWIPKIKVSDSREKITLPGNKQVYRIYRQDNLHQAIADVIALADEHITAPLKVVNANSAVTHASQVLTNFNAKPLMQEYLGSNASPI
;
A
#
# COMPACT_ATOMS: atom_id res chain seq x y z
N THR A 1 -13.46 24.05 0.31
CA THR A 1 -12.11 24.39 -0.16
C THR A 1 -11.23 24.66 1.05
N SER A 2 -9.96 24.24 1.07
CA SER A 2 -9.10 24.32 2.27
C SER A 2 -8.66 25.76 2.56
N SER A 3 -9.26 26.42 3.54
CA SER A 3 -8.93 27.81 3.90
C SER A 3 -7.85 27.92 4.99
N SER A 4 -7.59 26.88 5.78
CA SER A 4 -6.71 26.97 6.96
C SER A 4 -5.35 26.28 6.82
N SER A 5 -5.17 25.37 5.88
CA SER A 5 -3.89 24.68 5.61
C SER A 5 -3.87 24.12 4.19
N PRO A 6 -3.58 24.95 3.17
CA PRO A 6 -3.74 24.59 1.76
C PRO A 6 -2.61 23.70 1.20
N VAL A 7 -1.99 22.87 2.04
CA VAL A 7 -0.80 22.09 1.64
C VAL A 7 -1.08 20.60 1.84
N LEU A 8 -1.06 19.86 0.73
CA LEU A 8 -0.99 18.40 0.77
C LEU A 8 0.47 18.01 1.08
N SER A 9 0.72 17.43 2.25
CA SER A 9 2.06 16.99 2.70
C SER A 9 2.55 15.72 2.02
N GLY A 10 2.35 15.60 0.71
CA GLY A 10 2.82 14.47 -0.09
C GLY A 10 4.34 14.32 -0.02
N VAL A 11 4.82 13.09 0.04
CA VAL A 11 6.25 12.78 0.07
C VAL A 11 6.59 11.73 -0.98
N TYR A 12 7.74 11.88 -1.61
CA TYR A 12 8.34 10.87 -2.49
C TYR A 12 9.53 10.22 -1.78
N LYS A 13 9.59 8.88 -1.79
CA LYS A 13 10.63 8.08 -1.13
C LYS A 13 11.00 6.89 -2.02
N LEU A 14 12.29 6.57 -2.09
CA LEU A 14 12.77 5.33 -2.70
C LEU A 14 12.30 4.13 -1.86
N ALA A 15 11.65 3.16 -2.50
CA ALA A 15 11.15 1.96 -1.84
C ALA A 15 11.95 0.70 -2.20
N GLU A 16 12.59 0.67 -3.36
CA GLU A 16 13.35 -0.45 -3.88
C GLU A 16 14.31 0.04 -4.98
N GLU A 17 15.48 -0.57 -5.10
CA GLU A 17 16.42 -0.31 -6.20
C GLU A 17 16.95 -1.62 -6.80
N LYS A 18 17.34 -1.59 -8.07
CA LYS A 18 17.94 -2.74 -8.75
C LYS A 18 19.47 -2.65 -8.69
N ILE A 19 20.13 -3.61 -8.04
CA ILE A 19 21.59 -3.73 -7.97
C ILE A 19 22.00 -5.11 -8.47
N ASN A 20 22.96 -5.18 -9.39
CA ASN A 20 23.46 -6.46 -9.95
C ASN A 20 22.33 -7.38 -10.40
N ASP A 21 21.37 -6.81 -11.13
CA ASP A 21 20.14 -7.46 -11.59
C ASP A 21 19.15 -7.95 -10.54
N GLN A 22 19.36 -7.64 -9.26
CA GLN A 22 18.46 -8.01 -8.17
C GLN A 22 17.74 -6.78 -7.60
N TRP A 23 16.43 -6.90 -7.37
CA TRP A 23 15.64 -5.88 -6.70
C TRP A 23 15.89 -5.95 -5.17
N ILE A 24 16.27 -4.82 -4.58
CA ILE A 24 16.66 -4.70 -3.18
C ILE A 24 15.74 -3.68 -2.49
N PRO A 25 14.84 -4.14 -1.59
CA PRO A 25 13.96 -3.26 -0.83
C PRO A 25 14.74 -2.25 0.03
N LYS A 26 14.25 -1.00 0.11
CA LYS A 26 14.87 0.08 0.88
C LYS A 26 13.95 0.61 1.97
N ILE A 27 14.51 0.74 3.16
CA ILE A 27 13.84 1.27 4.33
C ILE A 27 14.61 2.49 4.84
N LYS A 28 13.90 3.61 5.05
CA LYS A 28 14.42 4.74 5.80
C LYS A 28 13.96 4.59 7.25
N VAL A 29 14.93 4.36 8.14
CA VAL A 29 14.68 4.43 9.58
C VAL A 29 14.74 5.89 10.01
N SER A 30 13.82 6.27 10.90
CA SER A 30 13.75 7.59 11.52
C SER A 30 13.60 7.41 13.03
N ASP A 31 13.85 8.47 13.79
CA ASP A 31 13.75 8.44 15.26
C ASP A 31 12.36 8.04 15.78
N SER A 32 11.33 8.21 14.96
CA SER A 32 9.96 7.86 15.32
C SER A 32 9.38 6.84 14.35
N ARG A 33 8.61 5.88 14.91
CA ARG A 33 8.13 4.69 14.19
C ARG A 33 7.16 5.06 13.06
N GLU A 34 6.36 6.09 13.26
CA GLU A 34 5.40 6.60 12.28
C GLU A 34 6.06 7.23 11.05
N LYS A 35 7.37 7.48 11.09
CA LYS A 35 8.16 8.00 9.95
C LYS A 35 8.99 6.92 9.26
N ILE A 36 8.89 5.66 9.69
CA ILE A 36 9.55 4.54 9.03
C ILE A 36 8.78 4.21 7.74
N THR A 37 9.51 4.08 6.63
CA THR A 37 8.91 3.75 5.34
C THR A 37 8.69 2.24 5.19
N LEU A 38 7.61 1.82 4.53
CA LEU A 38 7.45 0.44 4.10
C LEU A 38 8.34 0.15 2.88
N PRO A 39 9.26 -0.83 2.94
CA PRO A 39 10.18 -1.14 1.83
C PRO A 39 9.47 -1.92 0.70
N GLY A 40 10.15 -2.10 -0.43
CA GLY A 40 9.77 -2.97 -1.56
C GLY A 40 8.81 -2.33 -2.57
N ASN A 41 8.69 -2.92 -3.76
CA ASN A 41 7.61 -2.58 -4.68
C ASN A 41 6.27 -3.14 -4.17
N LYS A 42 5.21 -2.34 -4.21
CA LYS A 42 3.95 -2.62 -3.51
C LYS A 42 2.75 -2.45 -4.44
N GLN A 43 1.64 -3.09 -4.07
CA GLN A 43 0.30 -2.80 -4.57
C GLN A 43 -0.62 -2.46 -3.40
N VAL A 44 -1.58 -1.56 -3.63
CA VAL A 44 -2.63 -1.25 -2.67
C VAL A 44 -3.94 -1.83 -3.17
N TYR A 45 -4.60 -2.60 -2.33
CA TYR A 45 -5.90 -3.18 -2.60
C TYR A 45 -6.95 -2.55 -1.70
N ARG A 46 -8.06 -2.10 -2.30
CA ARG A 46 -9.25 -1.76 -1.54
C ARG A 46 -10.08 -3.02 -1.31
N ILE A 47 -10.39 -3.28 -0.05
CA ILE A 47 -11.21 -4.41 0.38
C ILE A 47 -12.65 -3.95 0.53
N TYR A 48 -13.54 -4.61 -0.18
CA TYR A 48 -14.99 -4.44 -0.10
C TYR A 48 -15.62 -5.66 0.57
N ARG A 49 -16.77 -5.44 1.21
CA ARG A 49 -17.57 -6.57 1.69
C ARG A 49 -18.05 -7.42 0.51
N GLN A 50 -18.15 -8.72 0.71
CA GLN A 50 -18.57 -9.63 -0.35
C GLN A 50 -20.00 -9.35 -0.85
N ASP A 51 -20.90 -8.96 0.05
CA ASP A 51 -22.31 -8.67 -0.21
C ASP A 51 -22.56 -7.26 -0.75
N ASN A 52 -21.58 -6.35 -0.65
CA ASN A 52 -21.73 -4.97 -1.11
C ASN A 52 -20.40 -4.38 -1.62
N LEU A 53 -20.24 -4.35 -2.94
CA LEU A 53 -19.09 -3.77 -3.65
C LEU A 53 -18.97 -2.25 -3.52
N HIS A 54 -19.93 -1.57 -2.92
CA HIS A 54 -19.87 -0.12 -2.66
C HIS A 54 -19.41 0.20 -1.24
N GLN A 55 -19.31 -0.80 -0.35
CA GLN A 55 -18.87 -0.62 1.03
C GLN A 55 -17.44 -1.10 1.20
N ALA A 56 -16.49 -0.16 1.10
CA ALA A 56 -15.09 -0.40 1.42
C ALA A 56 -14.90 -0.50 2.94
N ILE A 57 -14.09 -1.47 3.39
CA ILE A 57 -13.85 -1.74 4.81
C ILE A 57 -12.39 -1.52 5.23
N ALA A 58 -11.45 -1.64 4.29
CA ALA A 58 -10.02 -1.43 4.53
C ALA A 58 -9.28 -1.20 3.21
N ASP A 59 -8.13 -0.54 3.29
CA ASP A 59 -7.10 -0.61 2.26
C ASP A 59 -5.95 -1.48 2.80
N VAL A 60 -5.53 -2.47 2.01
CA VAL A 60 -4.45 -3.40 2.32
C VAL A 60 -3.26 -3.10 1.42
N ILE A 61 -2.08 -2.97 2.03
CA ILE A 61 -0.81 -2.81 1.33
C ILE A 61 -0.16 -4.19 1.25
N ALA A 62 0.18 -4.63 0.04
CA ALA A 62 0.83 -5.89 -0.26
C ALA A 62 2.06 -5.65 -1.15
N LEU A 63 2.93 -6.65 -1.32
CA LEU A 63 3.96 -6.60 -2.36
C LEU A 63 3.31 -6.59 -3.74
N ALA A 64 4.00 -6.03 -4.74
CA ALA A 64 3.44 -5.87 -6.08
C ALA A 64 3.15 -7.21 -6.79
N ASP A 65 3.86 -8.27 -6.40
CA ASP A 65 3.72 -9.64 -6.91
C ASP A 65 2.77 -10.51 -6.06
N GLU A 66 2.23 -9.98 -4.97
CA GLU A 66 1.28 -10.70 -4.11
C GLU A 66 -0.15 -10.60 -4.65
N HIS A 67 -0.77 -11.75 -4.90
CA HIS A 67 -2.20 -11.86 -5.20
C HIS A 67 -3.00 -12.15 -3.93
N ILE A 68 -3.75 -11.16 -3.43
CA ILE A 68 -4.54 -11.34 -2.21
C ILE A 68 -5.85 -12.09 -2.47
N THR A 69 -6.09 -13.14 -1.70
CA THR A 69 -7.33 -13.95 -1.73
C THR A 69 -7.79 -14.24 -0.31
N ALA A 70 -9.06 -14.62 -0.14
CA ALA A 70 -9.57 -15.03 1.17
C ALA A 70 -9.21 -16.50 1.47
N PRO A 71 -8.87 -16.85 2.72
CA PRO A 71 -8.73 -15.97 3.88
C PRO A 71 -7.38 -15.22 3.89
N LEU A 72 -7.38 -13.98 4.37
CA LEU A 72 -6.19 -13.14 4.44
C LEU A 72 -5.92 -12.68 5.87
N LYS A 73 -4.77 -13.04 6.42
CA LYS A 73 -4.30 -12.45 7.68
C LYS A 73 -3.69 -11.07 7.38
N VAL A 74 -4.24 -10.03 7.98
CA VAL A 74 -3.75 -8.65 7.84
C VAL A 74 -3.27 -8.11 9.18
N VAL A 75 -2.32 -7.19 9.11
CA VAL A 75 -1.73 -6.51 10.26
C VAL A 75 -2.03 -5.02 10.14
N ASN A 76 -2.36 -4.37 11.26
CA ASN A 76 -2.55 -2.93 11.28
C ASN A 76 -1.19 -2.24 11.09
N ALA A 77 -1.10 -1.35 10.09
CA ALA A 77 0.13 -0.60 9.81
C ALA A 77 0.50 0.36 10.97
N ASN A 78 -0.47 0.78 11.78
CA ASN A 78 -0.21 1.52 13.00
C ASN A 78 0.15 0.56 14.13
N SER A 79 1.45 0.51 14.47
CA SER A 79 1.98 -0.35 15.53
C SER A 79 1.52 0.01 16.94
N ALA A 80 0.85 1.14 17.15
CA ALA A 80 0.33 1.55 18.45
C ALA A 80 -1.07 0.98 18.78
N VAL A 81 -1.70 0.25 17.84
CA VAL A 81 -3.06 -0.28 18.03
C VAL A 81 -3.04 -1.65 18.72
N THR A 82 -3.90 -1.82 19.74
CA THR A 82 -4.02 -3.02 20.58
C THR A 82 -4.37 -4.29 19.79
N HIS A 83 -5.21 -4.20 18.78
CA HIS A 83 -5.53 -5.31 17.88
C HIS A 83 -4.64 -5.26 16.63
N ALA A 84 -3.40 -5.72 16.79
CA ALA A 84 -2.38 -5.62 15.75
C ALA A 84 -2.67 -6.47 14.50
N SER A 85 -3.49 -7.52 14.58
CA SER A 85 -3.81 -8.36 13.43
C SER A 85 -5.24 -8.90 13.45
N GLN A 86 -5.79 -9.15 12.27
CA GLN A 86 -7.12 -9.73 12.06
C GLN A 86 -7.09 -10.65 10.83
N VAL A 87 -8.06 -11.57 10.74
CA VAL A 87 -8.25 -12.40 9.54
C VAL A 87 -9.47 -11.89 8.79
N LEU A 88 -9.25 -11.47 7.55
CA LEU A 88 -10.32 -11.11 6.63
C LEU A 88 -10.77 -12.36 5.88
N THR A 89 -12.06 -12.63 5.95
CA THR A 89 -12.74 -13.69 5.21
C THR A 89 -13.77 -13.04 4.29
N ASN A 90 -14.15 -13.70 3.19
CA ASN A 90 -15.33 -13.33 2.41
C ASN A 90 -15.32 -11.84 1.99
N PHE A 91 -14.35 -11.48 1.14
CA PHE A 91 -14.17 -10.10 0.67
C PHE A 91 -13.90 -10.05 -0.84
N ASN A 92 -14.13 -8.86 -1.42
CA ASN A 92 -13.68 -8.54 -2.76
C ASN A 92 -12.50 -7.57 -2.68
N ALA A 93 -11.38 -7.91 -3.31
CA ALA A 93 -10.19 -7.05 -3.37
C ALA A 93 -10.07 -6.40 -4.74
N LYS A 94 -9.93 -5.07 -4.76
CA LYS A 94 -9.72 -4.29 -5.99
C LYS A 94 -8.35 -3.59 -5.94
N PRO A 95 -7.44 -3.84 -6.90
CA PRO A 95 -6.18 -3.10 -6.98
C PRO A 95 -6.44 -1.63 -7.30
N LEU A 96 -5.78 -0.72 -6.58
CA LEU A 96 -5.94 0.72 -6.72
C LEU A 96 -4.91 1.35 -7.66
N MET A 97 -3.66 0.86 -7.67
CA MET A 97 -2.67 1.35 -8.62
C MET A 97 -2.85 0.64 -9.96
N GLN A 98 -3.05 1.45 -11.00
CA GLN A 98 -3.24 1.01 -12.38
C GLN A 98 -2.11 1.56 -13.23
N GLU A 99 -1.59 0.75 -14.14
CA GLU A 99 -0.61 1.20 -15.11
C GLU A 99 -1.27 2.23 -16.04
N TYR A 100 -0.67 3.42 -16.11
CA TYR A 100 -1.14 4.50 -16.99
C TYR A 100 -0.19 4.72 -18.17
N LEU A 101 1.12 4.72 -17.90
CA LEU A 101 2.16 4.74 -18.92
C LEU A 101 2.72 3.31 -19.06
N GLY A 102 2.39 2.67 -20.18
CA GLY A 102 2.86 1.32 -20.49
C GLY A 102 4.28 1.27 -21.03
N SER A 103 4.75 0.07 -21.39
CA SER A 103 6.08 -0.18 -21.98
C SER A 103 6.40 0.63 -23.25
N ASN A 104 5.37 1.18 -23.91
CA ASN A 104 5.50 1.98 -25.14
C ASN A 104 5.43 3.49 -24.88
N ALA A 105 5.40 3.93 -23.62
CA ALA A 105 5.39 5.35 -23.28
C ALA A 105 6.76 5.98 -23.60
N SER A 106 6.75 7.08 -24.34
CA SER A 106 7.94 7.89 -24.59
C SER A 106 8.33 8.68 -23.32
N PRO A 107 9.63 8.86 -23.05
CA PRO A 107 10.07 9.81 -22.03
C PRO A 107 9.55 11.21 -22.37
N ILE A 108 9.13 11.93 -21.33
CA ILE A 108 8.79 13.36 -21.39
C ILE A 108 10.05 14.21 -21.25
#